data_AF-A0A661EKF6-F1
#
_entry.id   AF-A0A661EKF6-F1
#
_cell.length_a   1.000
_cell.length_b   1.000
_cell.length_c   1.000
_cell.angle_alpha   90.00
_cell.angle_beta   90.00
_cell.angle_gamma   90.00
#
_symmetry.space_group_name_H-M   'P 1'
#
loop_
_entity.id
_entity.type
_entity.pdbx_description
1 polymer ?
#
loop_
_entity_poly.entity_id
_entity_poly.type
_entity_poly.pdbx_seq_one_letter_code
_entity_poly.pdbx_strand_id
1 'polypeptide(L)'
;MRHFIFAIAFIAVAGLIVAAALAPPPIKEPGSQPEDNVAPFSHPAGCSCHSGTINPQLEPVHTWQGSMMSHAMRDPLYWATVAIAEQDFLPGSDPATRGGAGDLCLRCHGPNGWLQGRSQPTDGSAFIAEDVDGVECEFCHMLVDPDQALNIDGTTEVHSSPFEPYDETTGDGYYGGGQYVINGGGARLGPYSDITVPHVFLTSGYVREGEFCGTCHDVSNPVVGDLAHNNGAQLPLPPGSFSGDPASDVSLKAAFNNAPHGYGVVERTFSEWKSSALDTLRVNDFSTLPADLKVAGGALEVAFQRSVGDNPNADYADGAPRFFTCQTCHLYASTGKGAIQGFVPTRTDLPVHDLTGGSVWMPDV
;
A
#
# COMPACT_ATOMS: atom_id res chain seq x y z
N MET A 1 -7.66 -65.68 22.74
CA MET A 1 -8.21 -64.59 23.56
C MET A 1 -7.63 -63.26 23.05
N ARG A 2 -8.51 -62.45 22.45
CA ARG A 2 -8.45 -61.01 22.13
C ARG A 2 -7.09 -60.38 21.77
N HIS A 3 -6.85 -60.22 20.48
CA HIS A 3 -6.01 -59.14 19.95
C HIS A 3 -6.83 -57.85 19.92
N PHE A 4 -6.36 -56.81 20.62
CA PHE A 4 -6.89 -55.45 20.52
C PHE A 4 -6.25 -54.78 19.30
N ILE A 5 -7.04 -54.49 18.28
CA ILE A 5 -6.65 -53.58 17.19
C ILE A 5 -7.10 -52.18 17.62
N PHE A 6 -6.14 -51.30 17.86
CA PHE A 6 -6.39 -49.86 17.97
C PHE A 6 -6.68 -49.32 16.57
N ALA A 7 -7.94 -48.98 16.28
CA ALA A 7 -8.29 -48.20 15.12
C ALA A 7 -8.05 -46.71 15.44
N ILE A 8 -6.98 -46.13 14.88
CA ILE A 8 -6.79 -44.68 14.84
C ILE A 8 -7.72 -44.17 13.73
N ALA A 9 -8.82 -43.54 14.13
CA ALA A 9 -9.67 -42.80 13.20
C ALA A 9 -8.97 -41.47 12.88
N PHE A 10 -8.30 -41.39 11.74
CA PHE A 10 -7.96 -40.10 11.13
C PHE A 10 -9.27 -39.49 10.61
N ILE A 11 -9.81 -38.52 11.35
CA ILE A 11 -10.82 -37.61 10.79
C ILE A 11 -10.05 -36.66 9.88
N ALA A 12 -9.97 -36.99 8.59
CA ALA A 12 -9.61 -36.02 7.57
C ALA A 12 -10.83 -35.11 7.36
N VAL A 13 -10.84 -33.94 8.00
CA VAL A 13 -11.71 -32.85 7.57
C VAL A 13 -11.16 -32.35 6.25
N ALA A 14 -11.59 -32.96 5.15
CA ALA A 14 -11.39 -32.41 3.82
C ALA A 14 -12.39 -31.26 3.65
N GLY A 15 -12.04 -30.09 4.19
CA GLY A 15 -12.65 -28.84 3.72
C GLY A 15 -12.17 -28.62 2.29
N LEU A 16 -13.06 -28.79 1.31
CA LEU A 16 -12.81 -28.29 -0.03
C LEU A 16 -12.82 -26.76 0.06
N ILE A 17 -11.63 -26.15 0.01
CA ILE A 17 -11.50 -24.71 -0.21
C ILE A 17 -11.89 -24.49 -1.67
N VAL A 18 -13.05 -23.86 -1.90
CA VAL A 18 -13.49 -23.44 -3.23
C VAL A 18 -13.12 -21.96 -3.32
N ALA A 19 -12.09 -21.64 -4.11
CA ALA A 19 -11.74 -20.27 -4.42
C ALA A 19 -12.69 -19.71 -5.48
N ALA A 20 -13.02 -18.42 -5.39
CA ALA A 20 -13.80 -17.80 -6.46
C ALA A 20 -12.92 -17.62 -7.70
N ALA A 21 -13.50 -17.95 -8.86
CA ALA A 21 -12.85 -17.78 -10.16
C ALA A 21 -12.81 -16.31 -10.63
N LEU A 22 -13.68 -15.46 -10.07
CA LEU A 22 -13.75 -14.01 -10.32
C LEU A 22 -14.08 -13.29 -9.02
N ALA A 23 -13.49 -12.11 -8.79
CA ALA A 23 -13.88 -11.22 -7.71
C ALA A 23 -15.33 -10.74 -7.89
N PRO A 24 -16.20 -10.87 -6.87
CA PRO A 24 -17.58 -10.42 -6.98
C PRO A 24 -17.67 -8.88 -6.84
N PRO A 25 -18.75 -8.24 -7.35
CA PRO A 25 -18.89 -6.78 -7.31
C PRO A 25 -18.64 -6.12 -5.95
N PRO A 26 -19.06 -6.67 -4.80
CA PRO A 26 -18.82 -6.07 -3.49
C PRO A 26 -17.36 -6.04 -3.03
N ILE A 27 -16.44 -6.71 -3.73
CA ILE A 27 -15.01 -6.72 -3.42
C ILE A 27 -14.24 -5.67 -4.23
N LYS A 28 -14.82 -5.19 -5.34
CA LYS A 28 -14.16 -4.25 -6.21
C LYS A 28 -14.01 -2.88 -5.53
N GLU A 29 -12.91 -2.21 -5.86
CA GLU A 29 -12.51 -0.90 -5.33
C GLU A 29 -12.09 0.00 -6.51
N PRO A 30 -12.40 1.31 -6.50
CA PRO A 30 -11.88 2.31 -7.44
C PRO A 30 -10.35 2.30 -7.59
N GLY A 31 -9.82 2.99 -8.61
CA GLY A 31 -8.39 3.04 -8.96
C GLY A 31 -8.06 2.18 -10.19
N SER A 32 -6.76 2.03 -10.47
CA SER A 32 -6.28 1.16 -11.55
C SER A 32 -6.79 -0.26 -11.39
N GLN A 33 -7.31 -0.85 -12.47
CA GLN A 33 -7.83 -2.21 -12.51
C GLN A 33 -6.97 -3.14 -13.39
N PRO A 34 -7.10 -4.47 -13.26
CA PRO A 34 -6.42 -5.41 -14.13
C PRO A 34 -6.80 -5.24 -15.62
N GLU A 35 -8.04 -4.83 -15.90
CA GLU A 35 -8.55 -4.60 -17.25
C GLU A 35 -7.98 -3.35 -17.92
N ASP A 36 -7.32 -2.48 -17.15
CA ASP A 36 -6.71 -1.25 -17.65
C ASP A 36 -5.38 -1.49 -18.40
N ASN A 37 -4.87 -2.73 -18.41
CA ASN A 37 -3.65 -3.15 -19.12
C ASN A 37 -2.40 -2.33 -18.72
N VAL A 38 -2.25 -2.07 -17.42
CA VAL A 38 -1.02 -1.50 -16.87
C VAL A 38 0.18 -2.38 -17.25
N ALA A 39 1.30 -1.77 -17.64
CA ALA A 39 2.51 -2.51 -17.98
C ALA A 39 2.98 -3.35 -16.78
N PRO A 40 3.43 -4.61 -17.00
CA PRO A 40 3.95 -5.43 -15.92
C PRO A 40 5.18 -4.77 -15.29
N PHE A 41 5.31 -4.91 -13.97
CA PHE A 41 6.47 -4.37 -13.28
C PHE A 41 7.72 -5.17 -13.66
N SER A 42 8.82 -4.45 -13.82
CA SER A 42 10.13 -5.05 -14.01
C SER A 42 10.58 -5.66 -12.69
N HIS A 43 11.06 -6.90 -12.76
CA HIS A 43 11.55 -7.62 -11.58
C HIS A 43 12.57 -6.77 -10.77
N PRO A 44 12.53 -6.77 -9.43
CA PRO A 44 13.37 -5.90 -8.58
C PRO A 44 14.88 -6.04 -8.82
N ALA A 45 15.34 -7.21 -9.28
CA ALA A 45 16.73 -7.41 -9.73
C ALA A 45 17.17 -6.47 -10.87
N GLY A 46 16.24 -5.98 -11.69
CA GLY A 46 16.47 -4.94 -12.69
C GLY A 46 16.87 -3.59 -12.08
N CYS A 47 16.53 -3.36 -10.79
CA CYS A 47 16.92 -2.19 -10.02
C CYS A 47 18.27 -2.38 -9.30
N SER A 48 19.07 -3.41 -9.60
CA SER A 48 20.37 -3.68 -8.94
C SER A 48 21.39 -2.54 -9.01
N CYS A 49 21.21 -1.54 -9.87
CA CYS A 49 21.97 -0.29 -9.84
C CYS A 49 21.80 0.49 -8.51
N HIS A 50 20.68 0.27 -7.83
CA HIS A 50 20.34 0.82 -6.51
C HIS A 50 20.86 -0.07 -5.36
N SER A 51 21.86 -0.92 -5.62
CA SER A 51 22.64 -1.65 -4.61
C SER A 51 24.14 -1.55 -4.88
N GLY A 52 24.96 -2.03 -3.94
CA GLY A 52 26.42 -2.09 -4.06
C GLY A 52 27.14 -0.75 -3.87
N THR A 53 26.48 0.22 -3.25
CA THR A 53 27.11 1.43 -2.73
C THR A 53 28.07 1.10 -1.57
N ILE A 54 28.69 2.14 -0.99
CA ILE A 54 29.64 1.97 0.12
C ILE A 54 28.92 1.48 1.40
N ASN A 55 27.65 1.84 1.59
CA ASN A 55 26.89 1.54 2.79
C ASN A 55 25.59 0.81 2.45
N PRO A 56 25.55 -0.54 2.56
CA PRO A 56 24.35 -1.32 2.27
C PRO A 56 23.12 -0.91 3.07
N GLN A 57 23.28 -0.41 4.29
CA GLN A 57 22.18 -0.02 5.16
C GLN A 57 21.43 1.23 4.66
N LEU A 58 21.93 1.89 3.61
CA LEU A 58 21.29 3.04 2.96
C LEU A 58 20.86 2.74 1.52
N GLU A 59 21.09 1.52 1.04
CA GLU A 59 20.74 1.13 -0.32
C GLU A 59 19.25 0.82 -0.43
N PRO A 60 18.54 1.40 -1.42
CA PRO A 60 17.14 1.10 -1.63
C PRO A 60 16.85 -0.40 -1.75
N VAL A 61 17.62 -1.14 -2.58
CA VAL A 61 17.38 -2.57 -2.77
C VAL A 61 17.68 -3.39 -1.51
N HIS A 62 18.80 -3.12 -0.84
CA HIS A 62 19.19 -3.93 0.33
C HIS A 62 18.22 -3.76 1.50
N THR A 63 17.82 -2.51 1.79
CA THR A 63 16.89 -2.21 2.90
C THR A 63 15.47 -2.68 2.58
N TRP A 64 15.00 -2.47 1.35
CA TRP A 64 13.70 -2.99 0.91
C TRP A 64 13.63 -4.52 1.01
N GLN A 65 14.70 -5.24 0.64
CA GLN A 65 14.71 -6.70 0.66
C GLN A 65 14.38 -7.31 2.02
N GLY A 66 14.74 -6.65 3.12
CA GLY A 66 14.43 -7.10 4.48
C GLY A 66 13.12 -6.55 5.06
N SER A 67 12.39 -5.73 4.29
CA SER A 67 11.20 -5.04 4.75
C SER A 67 9.95 -5.92 4.79
N MET A 68 8.90 -5.46 5.46
CA MET A 68 7.60 -6.14 5.37
C MET A 68 6.97 -6.00 3.98
N MET A 69 7.32 -4.95 3.23
CA MET A 69 6.82 -4.73 1.88
C MET A 69 7.34 -5.81 0.90
N SER A 70 8.63 -6.15 0.94
CA SER A 70 9.21 -7.23 0.10
C SER A 70 8.76 -8.64 0.50
N HIS A 71 8.23 -8.77 1.72
CA HIS A 71 7.75 -10.02 2.30
C HIS A 71 6.22 -10.12 2.34
N ALA A 72 5.49 -9.14 1.81
CA ALA A 72 4.03 -9.05 1.89
C ALA A 72 3.31 -10.30 1.32
N MET A 73 3.92 -10.99 0.34
CA MET A 73 3.40 -12.23 -0.26
C MET A 73 4.09 -13.50 0.23
N ARG A 74 5.03 -13.39 1.17
CA ARG A 74 5.81 -14.52 1.71
C ARG A 74 5.44 -14.85 3.15
N ASP A 75 4.71 -13.95 3.81
CA ASP A 75 4.28 -14.14 5.19
C ASP A 75 3.24 -15.29 5.30
N PRO A 76 3.55 -16.38 6.04
CA PRO A 76 2.59 -17.46 6.24
C PRO A 76 1.37 -17.05 7.07
N LEU A 77 1.48 -16.04 7.95
CA LEU A 77 0.34 -15.52 8.68
C LEU A 77 -0.61 -14.81 7.74
N TYR A 78 -0.09 -14.01 6.81
CA TYR A 78 -0.88 -13.42 5.73
C TYR A 78 -1.65 -14.50 4.94
N TRP A 79 -0.97 -15.53 4.44
CA TRP A 79 -1.66 -16.59 3.68
C TRP A 79 -2.70 -17.37 4.49
N ALA A 80 -2.47 -17.57 5.79
CA ALA A 80 -3.47 -18.15 6.66
C ALA A 80 -4.72 -17.24 6.75
N THR A 81 -4.54 -15.92 6.84
CA THR A 81 -5.68 -14.98 6.85
C THR A 81 -6.42 -14.92 5.52
N VAL A 82 -5.72 -14.96 4.38
CA VAL A 82 -6.36 -15.05 3.05
C VAL A 82 -7.20 -16.32 2.95
N ALA A 83 -6.67 -17.46 3.39
CA ALA A 83 -7.40 -18.72 3.38
C ALA A 83 -8.68 -18.66 4.24
N ILE A 84 -8.66 -17.98 5.38
CA ILE A 84 -9.85 -17.77 6.22
C ILE A 84 -10.83 -16.80 5.54
N ALA A 85 -10.34 -15.70 4.95
CA ALA A 85 -11.19 -14.75 4.23
C ALA A 85 -11.94 -15.42 3.06
N GLU A 86 -11.24 -16.23 2.27
CA GLU A 86 -11.84 -17.04 1.20
C GLU A 86 -12.85 -18.06 1.74
N GLN A 87 -12.59 -18.64 2.91
CA GLN A 87 -13.52 -19.57 3.54
C GLN A 87 -14.75 -18.88 4.13
N ASP A 88 -14.64 -17.67 4.65
CA ASP A 88 -15.74 -17.07 5.41
C ASP A 88 -16.64 -16.19 4.54
N PHE A 89 -16.11 -15.63 3.46
CA PHE A 89 -16.89 -14.77 2.60
C PHE A 89 -17.86 -15.57 1.74
N LEU A 90 -19.14 -15.19 1.84
CA LEU A 90 -20.24 -15.77 1.09
C LEU A 90 -20.96 -14.66 0.32
N PRO A 91 -20.70 -14.48 -0.99
CA PRO A 91 -21.29 -13.40 -1.78
C PRO A 91 -22.79 -13.60 -2.08
N GLY A 92 -23.40 -14.73 -1.70
CA GLY A 92 -24.80 -15.03 -1.95
C GLY A 92 -25.35 -16.07 -0.98
N SER A 93 -26.50 -16.68 -1.29
CA SER A 93 -27.09 -17.72 -0.42
C SER A 93 -26.55 -19.13 -0.69
N ASP A 94 -25.82 -19.34 -1.79
CA ASP A 94 -25.28 -20.64 -2.19
C ASP A 94 -23.87 -20.84 -1.60
N PRO A 95 -23.68 -21.78 -0.66
CA PRO A 95 -22.36 -22.09 -0.10
C PRO A 95 -21.32 -22.51 -1.15
N ALA A 96 -21.74 -22.98 -2.33
CA ALA A 96 -20.82 -23.35 -3.40
C ALA A 96 -20.14 -22.15 -4.07
N THR A 97 -20.64 -20.92 -3.86
CA THR A 97 -20.05 -19.68 -4.40
C THR A 97 -19.22 -18.92 -3.36
N ARG A 98 -18.86 -19.56 -2.25
CA ARG A 98 -17.95 -19.03 -1.23
C ARG A 98 -16.60 -18.64 -1.87
N GLY A 99 -15.98 -17.61 -1.30
CA GLY A 99 -14.73 -17.04 -1.79
C GLY A 99 -14.90 -15.71 -2.51
N GLY A 100 -13.77 -15.15 -2.94
CA GLY A 100 -13.70 -13.86 -3.63
C GLY A 100 -13.10 -12.72 -2.80
N ALA A 101 -12.97 -12.89 -1.48
CA ALA A 101 -12.47 -11.84 -0.59
C ALA A 101 -10.95 -11.66 -0.65
N GLY A 102 -10.22 -12.70 -1.04
CA GLY A 102 -8.78 -12.68 -1.20
C GLY A 102 -8.32 -11.75 -2.32
N ASP A 103 -9.17 -11.40 -3.29
CA ASP A 103 -8.81 -10.42 -4.34
C ASP A 103 -8.39 -9.06 -3.75
N LEU A 104 -9.10 -8.59 -2.72
CA LEU A 104 -8.74 -7.37 -1.99
C LEU A 104 -7.37 -7.48 -1.31
N CYS A 105 -7.07 -8.64 -0.73
CA CYS A 105 -5.78 -8.89 -0.07
C CYS A 105 -4.63 -8.85 -1.10
N LEU A 106 -4.82 -9.56 -2.22
CA LEU A 106 -3.85 -9.68 -3.30
C LEU A 106 -3.59 -8.33 -3.98
N ARG A 107 -4.59 -7.45 -4.06
CA ARG A 107 -4.47 -6.08 -4.58
C ARG A 107 -3.38 -5.28 -3.88
N CYS A 108 -3.27 -5.41 -2.57
CA CYS A 108 -2.31 -4.65 -1.75
C CYS A 108 -1.00 -5.41 -1.53
N HIS A 109 -1.07 -6.73 -1.32
CA HIS A 109 0.11 -7.50 -0.95
C HIS A 109 0.95 -7.93 -2.15
N GLY A 110 0.34 -8.19 -3.31
CA GLY A 110 1.01 -8.59 -4.54
C GLY A 110 0.50 -7.79 -5.75
N PRO A 111 0.69 -6.45 -5.76
CA PRO A 111 0.06 -5.56 -6.72
C PRO A 111 0.44 -5.87 -8.18
N ASN A 112 1.67 -6.34 -8.46
CA ASN A 112 2.06 -6.73 -9.81
C ASN A 112 1.16 -7.86 -10.34
N GLY A 113 1.04 -8.95 -9.57
CA GLY A 113 0.19 -10.09 -9.95
C GLY A 113 -1.27 -9.70 -10.07
N TRP A 114 -1.79 -8.89 -9.14
CA TRP A 114 -3.17 -8.40 -9.19
C TRP A 114 -3.42 -7.55 -10.44
N LEU A 115 -2.59 -6.54 -10.71
CA LEU A 115 -2.70 -5.67 -11.90
C LEU A 115 -2.57 -6.44 -13.22
N GLN A 116 -1.88 -7.58 -13.22
CA GLN A 116 -1.77 -8.44 -14.39
C GLN A 116 -2.86 -9.53 -14.46
N GLY A 117 -3.92 -9.40 -13.65
CA GLY A 117 -5.08 -10.28 -13.65
C GLY A 117 -4.84 -11.67 -13.03
N ARG A 118 -3.73 -11.86 -12.33
CA ARG A 118 -3.37 -13.13 -11.67
C ARG A 118 -3.96 -13.28 -10.26
N SER A 119 -4.80 -12.33 -9.83
CA SER A 119 -5.68 -12.50 -8.66
C SER A 119 -6.89 -13.37 -8.93
N GLN A 120 -6.98 -13.99 -10.11
CA GLN A 120 -8.03 -14.94 -10.46
C GLN A 120 -7.40 -16.31 -10.76
N PRO A 121 -7.60 -17.32 -9.89
CA PRO A 121 -8.51 -17.34 -8.74
C PRO A 121 -8.07 -16.47 -7.54
N THR A 122 -9.06 -16.03 -6.75
CA THR A 122 -8.90 -15.09 -5.61
C THR A 122 -8.12 -15.62 -4.41
N ASP A 123 -7.68 -16.88 -4.45
CA ASP A 123 -6.79 -17.49 -3.46
C ASP A 123 -5.30 -17.26 -3.74
N GLY A 124 -4.97 -16.58 -4.84
CA GLY A 124 -3.59 -16.28 -5.25
C GLY A 124 -2.89 -17.45 -5.94
N SER A 125 -3.56 -18.57 -6.22
CA SER A 125 -2.95 -19.76 -6.84
C SER A 125 -2.44 -19.53 -8.27
N ALA A 126 -2.86 -18.45 -8.93
CA ALA A 126 -2.39 -18.04 -10.26
C ALA A 126 -1.16 -17.12 -10.23
N PHE A 127 -0.70 -16.70 -9.06
CA PHE A 127 0.52 -15.89 -8.93
C PHE A 127 1.76 -16.68 -9.36
N ILE A 128 2.69 -15.99 -10.01
CA ILE A 128 3.97 -16.55 -10.46
C ILE A 128 5.12 -16.11 -9.56
N ALA A 129 6.33 -16.61 -9.83
CA ALA A 129 7.52 -16.31 -9.01
C ALA A 129 7.83 -14.81 -8.94
N GLU A 130 7.52 -14.08 -10.01
CA GLU A 130 7.69 -12.63 -10.11
C GLU A 130 6.66 -11.82 -9.31
N ASP A 131 5.57 -12.43 -8.83
CA ASP A 131 4.54 -11.70 -8.08
C ASP A 131 4.71 -11.81 -6.55
N VAL A 132 5.61 -12.69 -6.10
CA VAL A 132 5.80 -12.97 -4.67
C VAL A 132 6.89 -12.11 -4.04
N ASP A 133 7.42 -11.13 -4.77
CA ASP A 133 8.27 -10.07 -4.24
C ASP A 133 7.49 -8.97 -3.50
N GLY A 134 6.16 -9.11 -3.42
CA GLY A 134 5.31 -8.28 -2.58
C GLY A 134 5.07 -6.89 -3.15
N VAL A 135 5.23 -5.86 -2.31
CA VAL A 135 5.17 -4.45 -2.72
C VAL A 135 6.54 -4.03 -3.23
N GLU A 136 6.69 -4.04 -4.56
CA GLU A 136 7.97 -3.84 -5.27
C GLU A 136 8.28 -2.37 -5.59
N CYS A 137 9.51 -2.13 -6.05
CA CYS A 137 10.01 -0.81 -6.44
C CYS A 137 9.05 -0.07 -7.39
N GLU A 138 8.62 -0.74 -8.45
CA GLU A 138 7.80 -0.12 -9.50
C GLU A 138 6.37 0.17 -9.09
N PHE A 139 5.84 -0.55 -8.11
CA PHE A 139 4.55 -0.17 -7.56
C PHE A 139 4.65 1.25 -6.98
N CYS A 140 5.53 1.44 -5.99
CA CYS A 140 5.73 2.74 -5.34
C CYS A 140 6.20 3.82 -6.32
N HIS A 141 7.15 3.49 -7.20
CA HIS A 141 7.70 4.42 -8.18
C HIS A 141 6.84 4.60 -9.43
N MET A 142 5.64 4.04 -9.50
CA MET A 142 4.69 4.36 -10.58
C MET A 142 3.36 4.88 -10.04
N LEU A 143 3.19 5.00 -8.73
CA LEU A 143 2.02 5.64 -8.13
C LEU A 143 1.99 7.13 -8.46
N VAL A 144 0.83 7.56 -8.94
CA VAL A 144 0.45 8.97 -9.14
C VAL A 144 -0.63 9.35 -8.12
N ASP A 145 -0.74 10.64 -7.82
CA ASP A 145 -1.81 11.14 -6.95
C ASP A 145 -3.17 10.92 -7.65
N PRO A 146 -4.19 10.35 -7.00
CA PRO A 146 -5.52 10.22 -7.58
C PRO A 146 -6.32 11.54 -7.66
N ASP A 147 -5.81 12.66 -7.13
CA ASP A 147 -6.55 13.92 -6.97
C ASP A 147 -7.34 14.39 -8.21
N GLN A 148 -6.81 14.29 -9.42
CA GLN A 148 -7.52 14.68 -10.65
C GLN A 148 -6.85 14.12 -11.91
N ALA A 149 -7.51 14.27 -13.06
CA ALA A 149 -6.98 13.83 -14.35
C ALA A 149 -5.61 14.48 -14.69
N LEU A 150 -4.60 13.64 -14.94
CA LEU A 150 -3.21 13.97 -15.29
C LEU A 150 -2.59 15.07 -14.42
N ASN A 151 -2.08 14.66 -13.26
CA ASN A 151 -1.36 15.51 -12.33
C ASN A 151 0.13 15.75 -12.69
N ILE A 152 0.72 14.91 -13.54
CA ILE A 152 2.13 14.99 -13.95
C ILE A 152 2.28 14.86 -15.47
N ASP A 153 2.91 15.84 -16.11
CA ASP A 153 3.20 15.81 -17.55
C ASP A 153 4.10 14.63 -17.91
N GLY A 154 3.73 13.89 -18.96
CA GLY A 154 4.40 12.67 -19.41
C GLY A 154 4.00 11.40 -18.67
N THR A 155 3.08 11.46 -17.70
CA THR A 155 2.44 10.26 -17.15
C THR A 155 1.19 9.88 -17.95
N THR A 156 0.79 8.62 -17.81
CA THR A 156 -0.51 8.12 -18.26
C THR A 156 -1.20 7.54 -17.04
N GLU A 157 -2.06 8.31 -16.38
CA GLU A 157 -2.88 7.80 -15.29
C GLU A 157 -3.84 6.75 -15.83
N VAL A 158 -3.74 5.52 -15.31
CA VAL A 158 -4.58 4.42 -15.78
C VAL A 158 -5.67 4.13 -14.77
N HIS A 159 -6.86 4.66 -15.03
CA HIS A 159 -8.12 4.25 -14.41
C HIS A 159 -9.23 4.46 -15.44
N SER A 160 -10.35 3.75 -15.28
CA SER A 160 -11.45 3.81 -16.23
C SER A 160 -12.80 3.79 -15.52
N SER A 161 -13.81 4.41 -16.13
CA SER A 161 -15.15 4.44 -15.55
C SER A 161 -15.71 3.02 -15.38
N PRO A 162 -16.32 2.67 -14.22
CA PRO A 162 -16.70 3.55 -13.09
C PRO A 162 -15.69 3.58 -11.91
N PHE A 163 -14.40 3.32 -12.13
CA PHE A 163 -13.37 3.16 -11.10
C PHE A 163 -12.57 4.44 -10.82
N GLU A 164 -13.14 5.62 -10.98
CA GLU A 164 -12.49 6.88 -10.61
C GLU A 164 -12.22 6.94 -9.09
N PRO A 165 -10.96 7.08 -8.65
CA PRO A 165 -10.59 7.11 -7.22
C PRO A 165 -10.55 8.55 -6.66
N TYR A 166 -11.50 9.40 -7.05
CA TYR A 166 -11.57 10.78 -6.58
C TYR A 166 -13.02 11.27 -6.53
N ASP A 167 -13.26 12.34 -5.79
CA ASP A 167 -14.55 13.03 -5.78
C ASP A 167 -14.65 13.95 -7.01
N GLU A 168 -15.55 13.63 -7.95
CA GLU A 168 -15.73 14.42 -9.19
C GLU A 168 -16.16 15.89 -8.94
N THR A 169 -16.74 16.18 -7.77
CA THR A 169 -17.22 17.52 -7.42
C THR A 169 -16.10 18.39 -6.87
N THR A 170 -15.24 17.83 -6.00
CA THR A 170 -14.15 18.60 -5.38
C THR A 170 -12.83 18.47 -6.12
N GLY A 171 -12.61 17.37 -6.84
CA GLY A 171 -11.31 16.99 -7.39
C GLY A 171 -10.33 16.58 -6.29
N ASP A 172 -10.83 16.04 -5.18
CA ASP A 172 -9.97 15.50 -4.12
C ASP A 172 -9.78 14.00 -4.32
N GLY A 173 -8.54 13.55 -4.17
CA GLY A 173 -8.17 12.14 -4.32
C GLY A 173 -8.68 11.31 -3.15
N TYR A 174 -9.08 10.07 -3.45
CA TYR A 174 -9.36 9.07 -2.44
C TYR A 174 -8.09 8.32 -2.05
N TYR A 175 -7.62 8.58 -0.84
CA TYR A 175 -6.49 7.88 -0.24
C TYR A 175 -7.02 6.81 0.72
N GLY A 176 -6.76 5.55 0.41
CA GLY A 176 -7.18 4.40 1.21
C GLY A 176 -7.79 3.28 0.39
N GLY A 177 -8.07 2.15 1.02
CA GLY A 177 -8.71 1.00 0.38
C GLY A 177 -7.92 0.38 -0.78
N GLY A 178 -6.64 0.72 -0.95
CA GLY A 178 -5.87 0.34 -2.13
C GLY A 178 -6.37 1.01 -3.41
N GLN A 179 -7.07 2.16 -3.31
CA GLN A 179 -7.57 2.93 -4.45
C GLN A 179 -6.44 3.72 -5.17
N TYR A 180 -5.38 3.00 -5.53
CA TYR A 180 -4.22 3.56 -6.22
C TYR A 180 -4.46 3.84 -7.71
N VAL A 181 -3.70 4.79 -8.26
CA VAL A 181 -3.53 4.98 -9.70
C VAL A 181 -2.08 4.74 -10.08
N ILE A 182 -1.86 3.96 -11.14
CA ILE A 182 -0.53 3.68 -11.69
C ILE A 182 -0.30 4.53 -12.93
N ASN A 183 0.93 5.01 -13.10
CA ASN A 183 1.43 5.57 -14.34
C ASN A 183 1.68 4.48 -15.38
N GLY A 184 0.78 4.33 -16.35
CA GLY A 184 0.91 3.39 -17.46
C GLY A 184 2.04 3.70 -18.45
N GLY A 185 2.66 4.89 -18.36
CA GLY A 185 3.80 5.29 -19.20
C GLY A 185 5.11 4.58 -18.86
N GLY A 186 5.17 3.84 -17.74
CA GLY A 186 6.35 3.08 -17.32
C GLY A 186 7.53 3.93 -16.81
N ALA A 187 7.39 5.25 -16.81
CA ALA A 187 8.37 6.15 -16.22
C ALA A 187 8.32 6.05 -14.70
N ARG A 188 9.47 5.86 -14.06
CA ARG A 188 9.58 5.82 -12.60
C ARG A 188 9.48 7.24 -12.03
N LEU A 189 8.77 7.40 -10.95
CA LEU A 189 8.47 8.65 -10.27
C LEU A 189 9.35 8.76 -9.03
N GLY A 190 10.02 9.88 -8.91
CA GLY A 190 10.90 10.16 -7.78
C GLY A 190 10.95 11.66 -7.51
N PRO A 191 11.41 12.08 -6.33
CA PRO A 191 11.25 13.48 -5.95
C PRO A 191 12.44 14.36 -6.34
N TYR A 192 13.45 13.81 -7.01
CA TYR A 192 14.65 14.51 -7.42
C TYR A 192 14.59 14.85 -8.90
N SER A 193 14.93 16.09 -9.26
CA SER A 193 14.93 16.60 -10.64
C SER A 193 16.33 16.91 -11.20
N ASP A 194 17.36 16.80 -10.37
CA ASP A 194 18.72 17.29 -10.61
C ASP A 194 19.68 16.22 -11.15
N ILE A 195 19.15 15.13 -11.73
CA ILE A 195 19.96 14.02 -12.24
C ILE A 195 19.42 13.49 -13.56
N THR A 196 20.31 12.98 -14.41
CA THR A 196 19.95 12.15 -15.56
C THR A 196 20.42 10.72 -15.30
N VAL A 197 19.52 9.76 -15.44
CA VAL A 197 19.79 8.34 -15.19
C VAL A 197 19.52 7.49 -16.45
N PRO A 198 19.99 6.23 -16.51
CA PRO A 198 19.89 5.40 -17.72
C PRO A 198 18.47 4.89 -18.05
N HIS A 199 17.53 4.96 -17.11
CA HIS A 199 16.12 4.63 -17.34
C HIS A 199 15.25 5.89 -17.34
N VAL A 200 14.06 5.80 -17.94
CA VAL A 200 13.11 6.92 -17.95
C VAL A 200 12.63 7.17 -16.52
N PHE A 201 12.63 8.44 -16.11
CA PHE A 201 12.07 8.87 -14.85
C PHE A 201 11.39 10.24 -15.02
N LEU A 202 10.40 10.53 -14.17
CA LEU A 202 9.77 11.84 -14.05
C LEU A 202 9.82 12.28 -12.59
N THR A 203 9.85 13.59 -12.37
CA THR A 203 9.81 14.14 -11.02
C THR A 203 8.37 14.15 -10.52
N SER A 204 8.16 13.67 -9.29
CA SER A 204 6.86 13.70 -8.60
C SER A 204 7.04 14.15 -7.15
N GLY A 205 6.21 15.10 -6.70
CA GLY A 205 6.12 15.50 -5.31
C GLY A 205 5.35 14.48 -4.45
N TYR A 206 4.39 13.79 -5.05
CA TYR A 206 3.49 12.84 -4.38
C TYR A 206 4.25 11.76 -3.60
N VAL A 207 5.36 11.27 -4.13
CA VAL A 207 6.22 10.29 -3.45
C VAL A 207 6.87 10.80 -2.16
N ARG A 208 6.70 12.08 -1.76
CA ARG A 208 7.11 12.64 -0.46
C ARG A 208 5.93 12.92 0.49
N GLU A 209 4.71 12.77 0.01
CA GLU A 209 3.49 13.16 0.73
C GLU A 209 3.00 12.02 1.64
N GLY A 210 2.19 12.37 2.65
CA GLY A 210 1.63 11.38 3.56
C GLY A 210 0.52 10.57 2.89
N GLU A 211 -0.20 11.22 1.99
CA GLU A 211 -1.27 10.75 1.11
C GLU A 211 -0.83 9.52 0.30
N PHE A 212 0.42 9.51 -0.16
CA PHE A 212 1.06 8.35 -0.80
C PHE A 212 0.96 7.10 0.08
N CYS A 213 1.30 7.20 1.36
CA CYS A 213 1.19 6.07 2.30
C CYS A 213 -0.28 5.77 2.63
N GLY A 214 -1.14 6.79 2.64
CA GLY A 214 -2.57 6.66 2.88
C GLY A 214 -3.28 5.75 1.91
N THR A 215 -2.82 5.69 0.65
CA THR A 215 -3.30 4.76 -0.38
C THR A 215 -3.45 3.32 0.13
N CYS A 216 -2.53 2.85 0.98
CA CYS A 216 -2.52 1.49 1.52
C CYS A 216 -2.78 1.43 3.04
N HIS A 217 -2.41 2.47 3.80
CA HIS A 217 -2.51 2.51 5.27
C HIS A 217 -3.77 3.22 5.80
N ASP A 218 -4.82 3.23 5.00
CA ASP A 218 -6.20 3.52 5.42
C ASP A 218 -7.10 2.40 4.89
N VAL A 219 -7.17 1.28 5.61
CA VAL A 219 -7.72 0.03 5.09
C VAL A 219 -9.21 -0.04 5.32
N SER A 220 -9.96 -0.16 4.23
CA SER A 220 -11.40 -0.36 4.25
C SER A 220 -11.77 -1.66 3.55
N ASN A 221 -12.74 -2.36 4.12
CA ASN A 221 -13.29 -3.57 3.57
C ASN A 221 -14.60 -3.24 2.82
N PRO A 222 -14.62 -3.31 1.47
CA PRO A 222 -15.78 -2.95 0.66
C PRO A 222 -16.98 -3.87 0.88
N VAL A 223 -16.76 -5.15 1.25
CA VAL A 223 -17.84 -6.08 1.58
C VAL A 223 -18.53 -5.67 2.87
N VAL A 224 -17.76 -5.36 3.91
CA VAL A 224 -18.32 -4.84 5.16
C VAL A 224 -19.00 -3.49 4.90
N GLY A 225 -18.34 -2.65 4.09
CA GLY A 225 -18.85 -1.36 3.63
C GLY A 225 -20.21 -1.45 2.96
N ASP A 226 -20.45 -2.42 2.09
CA ASP A 226 -21.69 -2.50 1.33
C ASP A 226 -22.77 -3.33 2.04
N LEU A 227 -22.39 -4.47 2.63
CA LEU A 227 -23.34 -5.53 3.02
C LEU A 227 -23.57 -5.64 4.53
N ALA A 228 -22.63 -5.21 5.37
CA ALA A 228 -22.77 -5.38 6.81
C ALA A 228 -23.74 -4.35 7.43
N HIS A 229 -24.28 -4.70 8.59
CA HIS A 229 -25.07 -3.75 9.38
C HIS A 229 -24.26 -2.48 9.68
N ASN A 230 -24.85 -1.32 9.40
CA ASN A 230 -24.22 0.00 9.49
C ASN A 230 -22.91 0.14 8.67
N ASN A 231 -22.71 -0.69 7.65
CA ASN A 231 -21.63 -0.53 6.67
C ASN A 231 -20.21 -0.58 7.28
N GLY A 232 -20.06 -1.07 8.51
CA GLY A 232 -18.81 -0.94 9.28
C GLY A 232 -18.31 0.51 9.39
N ALA A 233 -19.21 1.49 9.31
CA ALA A 233 -18.90 2.91 9.33
C ALA A 233 -18.96 3.48 10.75
N GLN A 234 -18.14 4.49 11.04
CA GLN A 234 -18.22 5.22 12.31
C GLN A 234 -19.46 6.14 12.35
N LEU A 235 -19.81 6.72 11.20
CA LEU A 235 -21.00 7.53 11.00
C LEU A 235 -21.92 6.83 9.99
N PRO A 236 -23.25 6.86 10.16
CA PRO A 236 -24.16 6.27 9.19
C PRO A 236 -23.93 6.85 7.79
N LEU A 237 -23.78 5.96 6.81
CA LEU A 237 -23.65 6.37 5.42
C LEU A 237 -24.94 7.04 4.92
N PRO A 238 -24.84 8.08 4.07
CA PRO A 238 -26.02 8.68 3.45
C PRO A 238 -26.89 7.66 2.72
N PRO A 239 -28.24 7.79 2.77
CA PRO A 239 -29.11 6.93 1.98
C PRO A 239 -28.75 6.99 0.50
N GLY A 240 -28.57 5.83 -0.12
CA GLY A 240 -28.23 5.71 -1.55
C GLY A 240 -26.73 5.72 -1.85
N SER A 241 -25.84 5.89 -0.86
CA SER A 241 -24.39 5.75 -1.06
C SER A 241 -23.89 4.31 -0.84
N PHE A 242 -24.77 3.33 -0.71
CA PHE A 242 -24.45 1.90 -0.66
C PHE A 242 -25.65 1.09 -1.16
N SER A 243 -25.40 -0.13 -1.62
CA SER A 243 -26.45 -0.98 -2.20
C SER A 243 -27.04 -1.95 -1.18
N GLY A 244 -26.18 -2.66 -0.44
CA GLY A 244 -26.59 -3.78 0.41
C GLY A 244 -27.03 -5.04 -0.37
N ASP A 245 -27.04 -5.00 -1.70
CA ASP A 245 -27.33 -6.15 -2.56
C ASP A 245 -26.03 -6.63 -3.22
N PRO A 246 -25.52 -7.83 -2.91
CA PRO A 246 -24.26 -8.31 -3.46
C PRO A 246 -24.23 -8.42 -4.99
N ALA A 247 -25.39 -8.54 -5.64
CA ALA A 247 -25.50 -8.65 -7.09
C ALA A 247 -25.61 -7.30 -7.81
N SER A 248 -25.69 -6.18 -7.09
CA SER A 248 -25.77 -4.86 -7.70
C SER A 248 -24.51 -4.50 -8.47
N ASP A 249 -24.67 -3.56 -9.40
CA ASP A 249 -23.54 -2.94 -10.10
C ASP A 249 -22.56 -2.27 -9.10
N VAL A 250 -21.28 -2.20 -9.49
CA VAL A 250 -20.22 -1.58 -8.68
C VAL A 250 -20.48 -0.10 -8.40
N SER A 251 -21.08 0.61 -9.35
CA SER A 251 -21.41 2.04 -9.21
C SER A 251 -22.40 2.34 -8.08
N LEU A 252 -23.07 1.33 -7.53
CA LEU A 252 -24.00 1.47 -6.40
C LEU A 252 -23.37 1.06 -5.05
N LYS A 253 -22.12 0.60 -5.05
CA LYS A 253 -21.44 0.08 -3.86
C LYS A 253 -20.91 1.18 -2.97
N ALA A 254 -20.77 0.88 -1.68
CA ALA A 254 -20.20 1.81 -0.71
C ALA A 254 -18.82 2.35 -1.13
N ALA A 255 -17.95 1.49 -1.66
CA ALA A 255 -16.60 1.83 -2.11
C ALA A 255 -16.54 2.86 -3.25
N PHE A 256 -17.62 2.99 -4.03
CA PHE A 256 -17.69 3.87 -5.19
C PHE A 256 -18.45 5.18 -4.91
N ASN A 257 -19.06 5.30 -3.73
CA ASN A 257 -19.95 6.41 -3.39
C ASN A 257 -19.57 7.10 -2.08
N ASN A 258 -18.48 6.67 -1.43
CA ASN A 258 -18.00 7.26 -0.19
C ASN A 258 -16.47 7.23 -0.17
N ALA A 259 -15.84 8.22 0.44
CA ALA A 259 -14.40 8.22 0.66
C ALA A 259 -13.95 6.98 1.46
N PRO A 260 -12.74 6.43 1.22
CA PRO A 260 -12.26 5.18 1.83
C PRO A 260 -12.44 5.11 3.36
N HIS A 261 -12.10 6.19 4.09
CA HIS A 261 -12.23 6.23 5.55
C HIS A 261 -13.68 6.07 6.06
N GLY A 262 -14.68 6.33 5.21
CA GLY A 262 -16.09 6.41 5.57
C GLY A 262 -16.80 5.06 5.76
N TYR A 263 -16.28 3.95 5.21
CA TYR A 263 -16.94 2.64 5.24
C TYR A 263 -15.99 1.52 5.65
N GLY A 264 -16.55 0.39 6.08
CA GLY A 264 -15.84 -0.89 6.18
C GLY A 264 -14.56 -0.85 7.02
N VAL A 265 -14.56 -0.16 8.17
CA VAL A 265 -13.33 0.14 8.93
C VAL A 265 -12.52 -1.11 9.31
N VAL A 266 -11.27 -1.19 8.84
CA VAL A 266 -10.27 -2.18 9.27
C VAL A 266 -9.07 -1.50 9.92
N GLU A 267 -8.49 -0.51 9.26
CA GLU A 267 -7.36 0.30 9.76
C GLU A 267 -7.61 1.78 9.42
N ARG A 268 -7.25 2.68 10.34
CA ARG A 268 -7.42 4.14 10.16
C ARG A 268 -6.14 4.93 10.39
N THR A 269 -4.98 4.31 10.22
CA THR A 269 -3.68 4.93 10.52
C THR A 269 -3.51 6.26 9.80
N PHE A 270 -3.76 6.31 8.49
CA PHE A 270 -3.63 7.54 7.72
C PHE A 270 -4.71 8.57 8.05
N SER A 271 -5.99 8.19 8.08
CA SER A 271 -7.07 9.15 8.36
C SER A 271 -7.02 9.69 9.80
N GLU A 272 -6.63 8.87 10.79
CA GLU A 272 -6.36 9.33 12.15
C GLU A 272 -5.18 10.29 12.20
N TRP A 273 -4.07 9.98 11.50
CA TRP A 273 -2.93 10.90 11.38
C TRP A 273 -3.33 12.22 10.72
N LYS A 274 -4.08 12.17 9.62
CA LYS A 274 -4.56 13.36 8.90
C LYS A 274 -5.56 14.19 9.70
N SER A 275 -6.31 13.57 10.60
CA SER A 275 -7.21 14.26 11.55
C SER A 275 -6.47 14.95 12.70
N SER A 276 -5.20 14.60 12.91
CA SER A 276 -4.32 15.23 13.91
C SER A 276 -3.67 16.51 13.37
N ALA A 277 -2.84 17.16 14.17
CA ALA A 277 -2.04 18.30 13.72
C ALA A 277 -0.64 17.89 13.18
N LEU A 278 -0.26 16.60 13.25
CA LEU A 278 1.11 16.15 12.99
C LEU A 278 1.61 16.53 11.60
N ASP A 279 0.75 16.44 10.58
CA ASP A 279 1.08 16.78 9.19
C ASP A 279 1.35 18.29 8.97
N THR A 280 0.96 19.13 9.93
CA THR A 280 1.22 20.59 9.92
C THR A 280 2.43 21.01 10.75
N LEU A 281 2.99 20.12 11.58
CA LEU A 281 4.13 20.44 12.43
C LEU A 281 5.44 20.33 11.65
N ARG A 282 6.19 21.43 11.53
CA ARG A 282 7.51 21.41 10.88
C ARG A 282 8.50 20.65 11.76
N VAL A 283 9.31 19.81 11.13
CA VAL A 283 10.36 19.05 11.83
C VAL A 283 11.39 19.99 12.46
N ASN A 284 11.77 21.06 11.75
CA ASN A 284 12.68 22.09 12.26
C ASN A 284 12.18 22.77 13.55
N ASP A 285 10.87 22.79 13.79
CA ASP A 285 10.28 23.46 14.95
C ASP A 285 10.19 22.52 16.17
N PHE A 286 10.75 21.30 16.10
CA PHE A 286 10.71 20.28 17.17
C PHE A 286 11.03 20.85 18.56
N SER A 287 12.08 21.66 18.67
CA SER A 287 12.50 22.24 19.96
C SER A 287 11.43 23.13 20.62
N THR A 288 10.54 23.72 19.81
CA THR A 288 9.47 24.63 20.24
C THR A 288 8.14 23.93 20.50
N LEU A 289 8.01 22.65 20.15
CA LEU A 289 6.79 21.88 20.37
C LEU A 289 6.40 21.79 21.86
N PRO A 290 5.12 21.51 22.15
CA PRO A 290 4.65 21.14 23.49
C PRO A 290 5.48 20.02 24.15
N ALA A 291 5.58 20.04 25.49
CA ALA A 291 6.47 19.14 26.24
C ALA A 291 6.12 17.65 26.07
N ASP A 292 4.83 17.33 25.92
CA ASP A 292 4.30 16.00 25.64
C ASP A 292 4.67 15.46 24.25
N LEU A 293 5.04 16.33 23.31
CA LEU A 293 5.54 15.95 21.99
C LEU A 293 7.08 15.87 21.93
N LYS A 294 7.77 16.26 22.99
CA LYS A 294 9.25 16.27 23.08
C LYS A 294 9.77 15.20 24.04
N VAL A 295 9.23 13.99 23.92
CA VAL A 295 9.67 12.84 24.72
C VAL A 295 11.06 12.41 24.28
N ALA A 296 12.01 12.32 25.23
CA ALA A 296 13.37 11.86 24.96
C ALA A 296 13.36 10.41 24.45
N GLY A 297 14.01 10.15 23.32
CA GLY A 297 13.96 8.89 22.58
C GLY A 297 12.61 8.60 21.91
N GLY A 298 11.66 9.54 21.97
CA GLY A 298 10.34 9.39 21.36
C GLY A 298 10.38 9.55 19.84
N ALA A 299 9.33 9.09 19.16
CA ALA A 299 9.27 9.04 17.69
C ALA A 299 9.54 10.40 17.02
N LEU A 300 8.97 11.50 17.55
CA LEU A 300 9.19 12.85 16.99
C LEU A 300 10.63 13.35 17.20
N GLU A 301 11.26 13.03 18.34
CA GLU A 301 12.67 13.37 18.54
C GLU A 301 13.54 12.56 17.59
N VAL A 302 13.31 11.25 17.48
CA VAL A 302 14.06 10.37 16.56
C VAL A 302 13.93 10.84 15.12
N ALA A 303 12.71 11.18 14.68
CA ALA A 303 12.45 11.71 13.35
C ALA A 303 13.17 13.04 13.11
N PHE A 304 13.15 13.96 14.09
CA PHE A 304 13.90 15.21 14.05
C PHE A 304 15.40 14.97 13.92
N GLN A 305 15.99 14.16 14.81
CA GLN A 305 17.43 13.87 14.82
C GLN A 305 17.89 13.21 13.51
N ARG A 306 17.09 12.28 12.96
CA ARG A 306 17.38 11.65 11.66
C ARG A 306 17.29 12.64 10.50
N SER A 307 16.31 13.55 10.52
CA SER A 307 16.11 14.55 9.46
C SER A 307 17.19 15.62 9.45
N VAL A 308 17.67 16.04 10.63
CA VAL A 308 18.83 16.92 10.78
C VAL A 308 20.09 16.16 10.33
N GLY A 309 20.35 14.99 10.90
CA GLY A 309 21.54 14.20 10.56
C GLY A 309 22.83 15.03 10.69
N ASP A 310 23.58 15.14 9.59
CA ASP A 310 24.79 15.97 9.50
C ASP A 310 24.50 17.44 9.11
N ASN A 311 23.25 17.78 8.80
CA ASN A 311 22.81 19.10 8.35
C ASN A 311 22.11 19.85 9.51
N PRO A 312 22.43 21.12 9.80
CA PRO A 312 21.70 21.90 10.80
C PRO A 312 20.21 22.16 10.46
N ASN A 313 19.74 21.81 9.26
CA ASN A 313 18.38 22.02 8.77
C ASN A 313 17.73 20.67 8.40
N ALA A 314 16.53 20.41 8.94
CA ALA A 314 15.75 19.19 8.68
C ALA A 314 14.90 19.23 7.38
N ASP A 315 14.81 20.38 6.71
CA ASP A 315 14.07 20.52 5.45
C ASP A 315 14.72 19.67 4.33
N TYR A 316 13.98 19.41 3.25
CA TYR A 316 14.50 18.66 2.09
C TYR A 316 15.66 19.41 1.43
N ALA A 317 16.52 18.69 0.70
CA ALA A 317 17.72 19.26 0.10
C ALA A 317 17.42 20.31 -0.98
N ASP A 318 16.21 20.30 -1.56
CA ASP A 318 15.71 21.32 -2.49
C ASP A 318 15.07 22.55 -1.79
N GLY A 319 15.09 22.57 -0.45
CA GLY A 319 14.54 23.65 0.37
C GLY A 319 13.07 23.51 0.70
N ALA A 320 12.38 22.45 0.24
CA ALA A 320 11.00 22.21 0.62
C ALA A 320 10.88 21.96 2.14
N PRO A 321 9.86 22.52 2.82
CA PRO A 321 9.57 22.21 4.21
C PRO A 321 9.42 20.71 4.48
N ARG A 322 10.01 20.22 5.58
CA ARG A 322 9.72 18.88 6.09
C ARG A 322 8.75 18.95 7.28
N PHE A 323 7.68 18.17 7.20
CA PHE A 323 6.68 17.99 8.26
C PHE A 323 6.75 16.59 8.86
N PHE A 324 6.12 16.37 10.02
CA PHE A 324 6.02 15.04 10.64
C PHE A 324 4.97 14.18 9.91
N THR A 325 5.40 13.61 8.79
CA THR A 325 4.62 12.67 7.95
C THR A 325 5.02 11.21 8.19
N CYS A 326 4.21 10.29 7.67
CA CYS A 326 4.51 8.86 7.63
C CYS A 326 5.93 8.60 7.10
N GLN A 327 6.31 9.27 6.01
CA GLN A 327 7.63 9.13 5.40
C GLN A 327 8.76 9.68 6.27
N THR A 328 8.57 10.84 6.90
CA THR A 328 9.58 11.40 7.81
C THR A 328 9.96 10.42 8.92
N CYS A 329 8.99 9.63 9.40
CA CYS A 329 9.22 8.63 10.45
C CYS A 329 9.70 7.27 9.90
N HIS A 330 9.11 6.79 8.80
CA HIS A 330 9.29 5.40 8.31
C HIS A 330 10.17 5.25 7.06
N LEU A 331 10.41 6.33 6.32
CA LEU A 331 11.39 6.45 5.23
C LEU A 331 12.37 7.58 5.57
N TYR A 332 12.94 7.50 6.77
CA TYR A 332 13.73 8.58 7.34
C TYR A 332 14.90 8.99 6.43
N ALA A 333 15.21 10.28 6.44
CA ALA A 333 16.31 10.85 5.68
C ALA A 333 17.67 10.37 6.20
N SER A 334 18.60 10.15 5.27
CA SER A 334 19.99 9.84 5.58
C SER A 334 20.94 10.43 4.53
N THR A 335 22.22 10.56 4.90
CA THR A 335 23.28 11.00 3.98
C THR A 335 23.84 9.81 3.21
N GLY A 336 23.55 9.70 1.92
CA GLY A 336 23.96 8.56 1.11
C GLY A 336 23.78 8.73 -0.39
N LYS A 337 24.06 7.66 -1.15
CA LYS A 337 23.77 7.60 -2.60
C LYS A 337 22.62 6.64 -2.83
N GLY A 338 21.67 7.05 -3.67
CA GLY A 338 20.57 6.19 -4.07
C GLY A 338 20.96 5.08 -5.04
N ALA A 339 22.15 5.13 -5.63
CA ALA A 339 22.65 4.15 -6.59
C ALA A 339 24.19 4.16 -6.70
N ILE A 340 24.77 3.07 -7.19
CA ILE A 340 26.23 2.84 -7.23
C ILE A 340 26.97 3.70 -8.25
N GLN A 341 26.28 4.18 -9.28
CA GLN A 341 26.93 4.87 -10.40
C GLN A 341 27.67 6.13 -9.94
N GLY A 342 28.86 6.35 -10.48
CA GLY A 342 29.75 7.45 -10.08
C GLY A 342 29.12 8.85 -10.24
N PHE A 343 28.23 9.03 -11.21
CA PHE A 343 27.53 10.30 -11.47
C PHE A 343 26.37 10.58 -10.51
N VAL A 344 25.91 9.58 -9.73
CA VAL A 344 24.84 9.75 -8.76
C VAL A 344 25.40 10.55 -7.58
N PRO A 345 24.81 11.71 -7.23
CA PRO A 345 25.30 12.53 -6.14
C PRO A 345 25.02 11.88 -4.79
N THR A 346 25.84 12.23 -3.80
CA THR A 346 25.48 12.00 -2.40
C THR A 346 24.41 13.02 -2.02
N ARG A 347 23.31 12.56 -1.43
CA ARG A 347 22.20 13.37 -0.94
C ARG A 347 22.17 13.32 0.57
N THR A 348 21.81 14.43 1.22
CA THR A 348 21.64 14.52 2.68
C THR A 348 20.24 14.12 3.14
N ASP A 349 19.31 13.94 2.19
CA ASP A 349 17.91 13.65 2.44
C ASP A 349 17.43 12.37 1.74
N LEU A 350 18.34 11.40 1.52
CA LEU A 350 18.02 10.14 0.86
C LEU A 350 17.05 9.34 1.74
N PRO A 351 15.86 8.96 1.25
CA PRO A 351 14.94 8.14 2.01
C PRO A 351 15.47 6.70 2.15
N VAL A 352 15.55 6.21 3.38
CA VAL A 352 15.92 4.81 3.67
C VAL A 352 14.70 3.91 3.50
N HIS A 353 14.81 2.87 2.68
CA HIS A 353 13.70 1.96 2.35
C HIS A 353 13.62 0.77 3.32
N ASP A 354 13.90 0.98 4.60
CA ASP A 354 13.84 -0.07 5.63
C ASP A 354 12.43 -0.65 5.73
N LEU A 355 11.40 0.20 5.79
CA LEU A 355 9.98 -0.19 5.63
C LEU A 355 9.56 -1.37 6.52
N THR A 356 10.25 -1.56 7.65
CA THR A 356 9.99 -2.61 8.64
C THR A 356 8.73 -2.32 9.45
N GLY A 357 8.34 -1.05 9.52
CA GLY A 357 7.10 -0.60 10.16
C GLY A 357 6.99 -1.07 11.61
N GLY A 358 5.83 -1.61 11.96
CA GLY A 358 5.56 -2.17 13.29
C GLY A 358 6.35 -3.45 13.61
N SER A 359 7.04 -4.06 12.63
CA SER A 359 7.83 -5.28 12.82
C SER A 359 9.27 -5.00 13.27
N VAL A 360 9.61 -3.75 13.61
CA VAL A 360 10.94 -3.35 14.08
C VAL A 360 11.42 -4.16 15.31
N TRP A 361 10.51 -4.78 16.06
CA TRP A 361 10.82 -5.63 17.22
C TRP A 361 11.18 -7.08 16.85
N MET A 362 10.84 -7.54 15.64
CA MET A 362 11.04 -8.95 15.22
C MET A 362 12.52 -9.38 15.17
N PRO A 363 13.48 -8.54 14.81
CA PRO A 363 14.90 -8.91 14.89
C PRO A 363 15.42 -9.11 16.32
N ASP A 364 14.72 -8.57 17.33
CA ASP A 364 15.11 -8.62 18.74
C ASP A 364 14.48 -9.78 19.53
N VAL A 365 13.62 -10.59 18.91
CA VAL A 365 13.00 -11.81 19.49
C VAL A 365 13.67 -13.09 19.01
#